data_AF-A0A2Z6RT61-F1
#
_entry.id   AF-A0A2Z6RT61-F1
#
_cell.length_a   1.000
_cell.length_b   1.000
_cell.length_c   1.000
_cell.angle_alpha   90.00
_cell.angle_beta   90.00
_cell.angle_gamma   90.00
#
_symmetry.space_group_name_H-M   'P 1'
#
loop_
_entity.id
_entity.type
_entity.pdbx_description
1 polymer ?
#
loop_
_entity_poly.entity_id
_entity_poly.type
_entity_poly.pdbx_seq_one_letter_code
_entity_poly.pdbx_strand_id
1 'polypeptide(L)'
;MANNQVIQVLNLYEPVAEWPDDIALTLIKQRRRHHQLFKDNTNHSNLWTQIANYICHHHQYEISARQCQVKWYSLKHGYKNLKRLLSRDPDANGYKLRSPNWHDRKFYDELSDKFWLQSGTLIEDIEEIGVVDRVVDKVDLDLVIIDEIVPILF
;
A
#
# COMPACT_ATOMS: atom_id res chain seq x y z
N MET A 1 27.40 -25.65 -10.70
CA MET A 1 25.95 -25.68 -10.93
C MET A 1 25.29 -25.78 -9.57
N ALA A 2 24.76 -24.68 -9.04
CA ALA A 2 24.11 -24.63 -7.73
C ALA A 2 22.69 -24.12 -7.90
N ASN A 3 21.76 -24.83 -7.26
CA ASN A 3 20.32 -24.83 -7.49
C ASN A 3 19.65 -23.53 -7.04
N ASN A 4 19.09 -22.80 -8.00
CA ASN A 4 18.38 -21.54 -7.81
C ASN A 4 16.89 -21.73 -7.40
N GLN A 5 16.60 -22.77 -6.62
CA GLN A 5 15.23 -23.24 -6.33
C GLN A 5 14.85 -23.09 -4.84
N VAL A 6 15.61 -22.33 -4.04
CA VAL A 6 15.40 -22.25 -2.58
C VAL A 6 15.01 -20.84 -2.08
N ILE A 7 14.94 -19.81 -2.93
CA ILE A 7 14.73 -18.41 -2.46
C ILE A 7 13.33 -17.86 -2.76
N GLN A 8 12.26 -18.65 -2.62
CA GLN A 8 10.89 -18.12 -2.78
C GLN A 8 9.88 -18.61 -1.73
N VAL A 9 10.33 -19.22 -0.65
CA VAL A 9 9.41 -19.62 0.43
C VAL A 9 9.84 -18.92 1.70
N LEU A 10 8.90 -18.15 2.28
CA LEU A 10 8.94 -17.51 3.59
C LEU A 10 9.51 -16.07 3.67
N ASN A 11 8.89 -15.11 2.98
CA ASN A 11 8.96 -13.71 3.42
C ASN A 11 7.57 -13.07 3.59
N LEU A 12 6.83 -13.57 4.59
CA LEU A 12 5.52 -13.04 5.02
C LEU A 12 5.64 -11.87 6.03
N TYR A 13 6.86 -11.37 6.26
CA TYR A 13 7.19 -10.33 7.25
C TYR A 13 8.37 -9.43 6.83
N GLU A 14 8.46 -9.07 5.55
CA GLU A 14 9.43 -8.06 5.11
C GLU A 14 8.93 -6.64 5.42
N PRO A 15 9.74 -5.75 6.03
CA PRO A 15 9.45 -4.32 6.06
C PRO A 15 9.22 -3.89 4.61
N VAL A 16 8.05 -3.28 4.29
CA VAL A 16 7.56 -3.02 2.93
C VAL A 16 8.73 -2.90 1.95
N ALA A 17 9.10 -4.02 1.32
CA ALA A 17 10.17 -4.03 0.34
C ALA A 17 9.83 -2.91 -0.64
N GLU A 18 10.77 -2.03 -0.94
CA GLU A 18 10.48 -0.87 -1.76
C GLU A 18 10.02 -1.40 -3.13
N TRP A 19 8.70 -1.35 -3.35
CA TRP A 19 8.10 -1.88 -4.57
C TRP A 19 8.85 -1.32 -5.76
N PRO A 20 9.33 -2.15 -6.70
CA PRO A 20 9.98 -1.61 -7.89
C PRO A 20 9.04 -0.67 -8.63
N ASP A 21 9.61 0.38 -9.24
CA ASP A 21 8.84 1.47 -9.81
C ASP A 21 7.91 1.01 -10.95
N ASP A 22 8.37 0.07 -11.78
CA ASP A 22 7.58 -0.54 -12.85
C ASP A 22 6.39 -1.36 -12.33
N ILE A 23 6.57 -2.07 -11.21
CA ILE A 23 5.51 -2.79 -10.52
C ILE A 23 4.48 -1.83 -9.94
N ALA A 24 4.93 -0.78 -9.25
CA ALA A 24 4.06 0.26 -8.69
C ALA A 24 3.29 1.02 -9.78
N LEU A 25 3.96 1.37 -10.88
CA LEU A 25 3.33 2.01 -12.04
C LEU A 25 2.28 1.09 -12.67
N THR A 26 2.57 -0.21 -12.77
CA THR A 26 1.62 -1.20 -13.31
C THR A 26 0.39 -1.32 -12.41
N LEU A 27 0.57 -1.34 -11.09
CA LEU A 27 -0.53 -1.30 -10.12
C LEU A 27 -1.43 -0.08 -10.35
N ILE A 28 -0.85 1.12 -10.48
CA ILE A 28 -1.62 2.36 -10.70
C ILE A 28 -2.42 2.26 -12.02
N LYS A 29 -1.78 1.84 -13.11
CA LYS A 29 -2.43 1.69 -14.42
C LYS A 29 -3.56 0.67 -14.38
N GLN A 30 -3.35 -0.48 -13.74
CA GLN A 30 -4.40 -1.49 -13.62
C GLN A 30 -5.55 -1.03 -12.74
N ARG A 31 -5.27 -0.36 -11.62
CA ARG A 31 -6.32 0.18 -10.76
C ARG A 31 -7.17 1.25 -11.46
N ARG A 32 -6.53 2.09 -12.28
CA ARG A 32 -7.19 3.06 -13.17
C ARG A 32 -8.06 2.38 -14.21
N ARG A 33 -7.54 1.35 -14.90
CA ARG A 33 -8.30 0.58 -15.90
C ARG A 33 -9.56 -0.06 -15.31
N HIS A 34 -9.48 -0.57 -14.08
CA HIS A 34 -10.61 -1.19 -13.38
C HIS A 34 -11.44 -0.19 -12.57
N HIS A 35 -11.19 1.13 -12.69
CA HIS A 35 -11.78 2.13 -11.81
C HIS A 35 -13.30 2.04 -11.71
N GLN A 36 -13.99 1.96 -12.85
CA GLN A 36 -15.45 1.86 -12.88
C GLN A 36 -15.95 0.61 -12.15
N LEU A 37 -15.28 -0.53 -12.31
CA LEU A 37 -15.64 -1.77 -11.61
C LEU A 37 -15.49 -1.65 -10.09
N PHE A 38 -14.50 -0.92 -9.60
CA PHE A 38 -14.40 -0.65 -8.16
C PHE A 38 -15.46 0.36 -7.67
N LYS A 39 -16.00 1.22 -8.53
CA LYS A 39 -17.13 2.07 -8.14
C LYS A 39 -18.43 1.29 -8.05
N ASP A 40 -18.60 0.30 -8.93
CA ASP A 40 -19.86 -0.43 -9.08
C ASP A 40 -19.97 -1.66 -8.16
N ASN A 41 -18.85 -2.17 -7.65
CA ASN A 41 -18.81 -3.36 -6.79
C ASN A 41 -18.60 -2.99 -5.32
N THR A 42 -19.26 -3.70 -4.41
CA THR A 42 -19.06 -3.54 -2.96
C THR A 42 -18.00 -4.49 -2.38
N ASN A 43 -17.61 -5.51 -3.14
CA ASN A 43 -16.57 -6.47 -2.77
C ASN A 43 -15.42 -6.44 -3.79
N HIS A 44 -14.29 -5.88 -3.38
CA HIS A 44 -13.14 -5.68 -4.26
C HIS A 44 -12.15 -6.85 -4.29
N SER A 45 -12.38 -7.91 -3.53
CA SER A 45 -11.45 -9.05 -3.41
C SER A 45 -11.05 -9.62 -4.77
N ASN A 46 -12.03 -9.87 -5.65
CA ASN A 46 -11.78 -10.43 -6.97
C ASN A 46 -10.96 -9.46 -7.86
N LEU A 47 -11.27 -8.16 -7.79
CA LEU A 47 -10.54 -7.14 -8.56
C LEU A 47 -9.08 -7.06 -8.13
N TRP A 48 -8.80 -7.10 -6.82
CA TRP A 48 -7.44 -7.14 -6.31
C TRP A 48 -6.68 -8.41 -6.74
N THR A 49 -7.34 -9.56 -6.76
CA THR A 49 -6.77 -10.82 -7.28
C THR A 49 -6.45 -10.72 -8.76
N GLN A 50 -7.34 -10.14 -9.57
CA GLN A 50 -7.08 -9.93 -11.00
C GLN A 50 -5.87 -9.02 -11.24
N ILE A 51 -5.76 -7.93 -10.48
CA ILE A 51 -4.61 -7.01 -10.58
C ILE A 51 -3.32 -7.72 -10.18
N ALA A 52 -3.31 -8.47 -9.07
CA ALA A 52 -2.14 -9.21 -8.62
C ALA A 52 -1.69 -10.24 -9.66
N ASN A 53 -2.62 -11.04 -10.19
CA ASN A 53 -2.33 -12.02 -11.24
C ASN A 53 -1.76 -11.36 -12.50
N TYR A 54 -2.28 -10.18 -12.88
CA TYR A 54 -1.76 -9.43 -14.03
C TYR A 54 -0.28 -9.05 -13.80
N ILE A 55 0.04 -8.51 -12.62
CA ILE A 55 1.41 -8.12 -12.25
C ILE A 55 2.33 -9.35 -12.23
N CYS A 56 1.92 -10.43 -11.57
CA CYS A 56 2.66 -11.70 -11.54
C CYS A 56 3.00 -12.18 -12.95
N HIS A 57 2.03 -12.18 -13.86
CA HIS A 57 2.23 -12.67 -15.22
C HIS A 57 3.11 -11.74 -16.07
N HIS A 58 2.93 -10.42 -15.97
CA HIS A 58 3.65 -9.47 -16.83
C HIS A 58 5.07 -9.18 -16.38
N HIS A 59 5.34 -9.28 -15.08
CA HIS A 59 6.63 -8.92 -14.50
C HIS A 59 7.38 -10.11 -13.90
N GLN A 60 6.77 -11.30 -13.91
CA GLN A 60 7.31 -12.49 -13.22
C GLN A 60 7.61 -12.20 -11.74
N TYR A 61 6.79 -11.34 -11.13
CA TYR A 61 6.98 -10.82 -9.78
C TYR A 61 5.86 -11.32 -8.87
N GLU A 62 6.20 -12.15 -7.89
CA GLU A 62 5.21 -12.75 -7.00
C GLU A 62 4.59 -11.72 -6.07
N ILE A 63 3.28 -11.55 -6.18
CA ILE A 63 2.55 -10.57 -5.39
C ILE A 63 1.14 -11.03 -5.07
N SER A 64 0.70 -10.75 -3.86
CA SER A 64 -0.67 -11.04 -3.41
C SER A 64 -1.63 -9.89 -3.69
N ALA A 65 -2.91 -10.23 -3.81
CA ALA A 65 -4.02 -9.26 -3.86
C ALA A 65 -3.95 -8.27 -2.68
N ARG A 66 -3.64 -8.78 -1.49
CA ARG A 66 -3.54 -7.96 -0.27
C ARG A 66 -2.37 -6.98 -0.33
N GLN A 67 -1.20 -7.40 -0.83
CA GLN A 67 -0.07 -6.48 -1.03
C GLN A 67 -0.44 -5.37 -2.02
N CYS A 68 -1.11 -5.69 -3.13
CA CYS A 68 -1.61 -4.70 -4.08
C CYS A 68 -2.55 -3.68 -3.42
N GLN A 69 -3.50 -4.16 -2.61
CA GLN A 69 -4.43 -3.31 -1.89
C GLN A 69 -3.70 -2.36 -0.91
N VAL A 70 -2.82 -2.91 -0.06
CA VAL A 70 -2.04 -2.13 0.91
C VAL A 70 -1.20 -1.06 0.21
N LYS A 71 -0.51 -1.42 -0.88
CA LYS A 71 0.31 -0.48 -1.64
C LYS A 71 -0.52 0.62 -2.28
N TRP A 72 -1.68 0.28 -2.84
CA TRP A 72 -2.59 1.27 -3.42
C TRP A 72 -3.03 2.33 -2.40
N TYR A 73 -3.43 1.91 -1.20
CA TYR A 73 -3.80 2.86 -0.14
C TYR A 73 -2.62 3.70 0.32
N SER A 74 -1.43 3.10 0.42
CA SER A 74 -0.21 3.87 0.71
C SER A 74 0.05 4.96 -0.35
N LEU A 75 -0.11 4.66 -1.64
CA LEU A 75 0.04 5.63 -2.73
C LEU A 75 -1.03 6.74 -2.68
N LYS A 76 -2.31 6.39 -2.43
CA LYS A 76 -3.39 7.37 -2.21
C LYS A 76 -3.06 8.29 -1.04
N HIS A 77 -2.64 7.72 0.08
CA HIS A 77 -2.29 8.49 1.28
C HIS A 77 -1.11 9.42 1.03
N GLY A 78 -0.06 8.92 0.36
CA GLY A 78 1.11 9.68 -0.06
C GLY A 78 0.75 10.89 -0.93
N TYR A 79 -0.09 10.69 -1.94
CA TYR A 79 -0.61 11.78 -2.76
C TYR A 79 -1.41 12.78 -1.93
N LYS A 80 -2.35 12.33 -1.09
CA LYS A 80 -3.18 13.21 -0.25
C LYS A 80 -2.29 14.06 0.67
N ASN A 81 -1.25 13.47 1.24
CA ASN A 81 -0.25 14.17 2.07
C ASN A 81 0.54 15.22 1.28
N LEU A 82 1.08 14.87 0.11
CA LEU A 82 1.79 15.80 -0.77
C LEU A 82 0.91 16.95 -1.25
N LYS A 83 -0.32 16.66 -1.64
CA LYS A 83 -1.29 17.67 -2.06
C LYS A 83 -1.52 18.72 -0.96
N ARG A 84 -1.66 18.29 0.31
CA ARG A 84 -1.81 19.19 1.46
C ARG A 84 -0.56 20.03 1.73
N LEU A 85 0.63 19.40 1.65
CA LEU A 85 1.91 20.10 1.80
C LEU A 85 2.09 21.19 0.74
N LEU A 86 1.74 20.90 -0.52
CA LEU A 86 1.86 21.83 -1.64
C LEU A 86 0.80 22.94 -1.60
N SER A 87 -0.42 22.66 -1.12
CA SER A 87 -1.50 23.65 -1.05
C SER A 87 -1.34 24.67 0.09
N ARG A 88 -0.34 24.50 0.97
CA ARG A 88 -0.16 25.33 2.19
C ARG A 88 -1.45 25.49 2.99
N ASP A 89 -2.24 24.41 3.03
CA ASP A 89 -3.58 24.42 3.62
C ASP A 89 -3.49 24.76 5.13
N PRO A 90 -4.01 25.92 5.58
CA PRO A 90 -3.96 26.31 6.99
C PRO A 90 -4.78 25.39 7.89
N ASP A 91 -5.76 24.67 7.32
CA ASP A 91 -6.64 23.75 8.04
C ASP A 91 -6.06 22.32 8.12
N ALA A 92 -4.80 22.12 7.69
CA ALA A 92 -4.05 20.91 7.95
C ALA A 92 -3.77 20.69 9.46
N ASN A 93 -4.11 21.65 10.32
CA ASN A 93 -3.87 21.70 11.76
C ASN A 93 -4.41 20.52 12.59
N GLY A 94 -5.12 19.55 11.99
CA GLY A 94 -5.54 18.29 12.64
C GLY A 94 -4.94 17.01 12.03
N TYR A 95 -4.26 17.07 10.88
CA TYR A 95 -3.69 15.90 10.22
C TYR A 95 -2.18 15.83 10.46
N LYS A 96 -1.69 14.70 10.98
CA LYS A 96 -0.25 14.44 11.10
C LYS A 96 0.36 14.29 9.70
N LEU A 97 0.89 15.38 9.16
CA LEU A 97 1.63 15.36 7.91
C LEU A 97 2.94 14.57 8.12
N ARG A 98 3.29 13.73 7.16
CA ARG A 98 4.57 13.01 7.14
C ARG A 98 5.46 13.53 6.04
N SER A 99 6.77 13.37 6.23
CA SER A 99 7.73 13.58 5.13
C SER A 99 7.39 12.62 3.98
N PRO A 100 7.20 13.12 2.74
CA PRO A 100 6.96 12.26 1.59
C PRO A 100 8.12 11.31 1.35
N ASN A 101 7.85 10.06 0.99
CA ASN A 101 8.87 9.11 0.54
C ASN A 101 9.13 9.25 -0.98
N TRP A 102 10.01 8.41 -1.52
CA TRP A 102 10.33 8.38 -2.94
C TRP A 102 9.10 8.18 -3.84
N HIS A 103 8.31 7.14 -3.55
CA HIS A 103 7.10 6.81 -4.32
C HIS A 103 6.03 7.90 -4.27
N ASP A 104 5.86 8.55 -3.12
CA ASP A 104 4.91 9.66 -2.96
C ASP A 104 5.22 10.74 -4.01
N ARG A 105 6.50 11.12 -4.14
CA ARG A 105 6.94 12.12 -5.13
C ARG A 105 6.87 11.59 -6.55
N LYS A 106 7.40 10.39 -6.79
CA LYS A 106 7.56 9.82 -8.14
C LYS A 106 6.23 9.60 -8.84
N PHE A 107 5.20 9.16 -8.11
CA PHE A 107 3.90 8.86 -8.68
C PHE A 107 2.86 9.96 -8.44
N TYR A 108 3.27 11.13 -7.95
CA TYR A 108 2.34 12.23 -7.67
C TYR A 108 1.47 12.58 -8.90
N ASP A 109 2.11 12.75 -10.06
CA ASP A 109 1.44 13.11 -11.30
C ASP A 109 0.51 11.99 -11.80
N GLU A 110 0.91 10.73 -11.64
CA GLU A 110 0.11 9.55 -12.01
C GLU A 110 -1.18 9.41 -11.17
N LEU A 111 -1.23 10.02 -9.98
CA LEU A 111 -2.43 10.12 -9.15
C LEU A 111 -3.14 11.48 -9.25
N SER A 112 -2.63 12.43 -10.04
CA SER A 112 -3.07 13.83 -10.00
C SER A 112 -4.40 14.14 -10.68
N ASP A 113 -4.83 13.31 -11.62
CA ASP A 113 -6.07 13.47 -12.39
C ASP A 113 -7.33 13.02 -11.64
N LYS A 114 -7.19 12.70 -10.35
CA LYS A 114 -8.30 12.58 -9.38
C LYS A 114 -9.32 11.47 -9.70
N PHE A 115 -9.04 10.55 -10.64
CA PHE A 115 -10.02 9.50 -10.98
C PHE A 115 -10.47 8.74 -9.71
N TRP A 116 -9.54 8.47 -8.80
CA TRP A 116 -9.76 7.78 -7.54
C TRP A 116 -10.34 8.66 -6.42
N LEU A 117 -10.44 9.99 -6.57
CA LEU A 117 -11.06 10.86 -5.55
C LEU A 117 -12.59 10.70 -5.52
N GLN A 118 -13.22 10.32 -6.62
CA GLN A 118 -14.67 10.05 -6.67
C GLN A 118 -15.04 8.69 -6.03
N SER A 119 -14.05 7.86 -5.70
CA SER A 119 -14.25 6.55 -5.06
C SER A 119 -14.41 6.63 -3.53
N GLY A 120 -14.61 7.83 -2.95
CA GLY A 120 -14.97 8.04 -1.54
C GLY A 120 -16.39 7.58 -1.20
N THR A 121 -16.78 6.39 -1.65
CA THR A 121 -17.88 5.65 -1.04
C THR A 121 -17.38 5.09 0.28
N LEU A 122 -18.21 5.15 1.33
CA LEU A 122 -17.91 4.67 2.68
C LEU A 122 -17.21 3.31 2.72
N ILE A 123 -17.43 2.43 1.74
CA ILE A 123 -16.82 1.10 1.63
C ILE A 123 -15.30 1.16 1.38
N GLU A 124 -14.81 2.00 0.45
CA GLU A 124 -13.36 2.11 0.23
C GLU A 124 -12.66 2.74 1.42
N ASP A 125 -13.31 3.66 2.12
CA ASP A 125 -12.79 4.27 3.34
C ASP A 125 -12.81 3.26 4.51
N ILE A 126 -13.83 2.39 4.61
CA ILE A 126 -13.86 1.26 5.57
C ILE A 126 -12.77 0.22 5.22
N GLU A 127 -12.53 -0.07 3.94
CA GLU A 127 -11.43 -0.95 3.52
C GLU A 127 -10.07 -0.31 3.79
N GLU A 128 -9.93 1.01 3.59
CA GLU A 128 -8.73 1.79 3.94
C GLU A 128 -8.51 1.74 5.47
N ILE A 129 -9.55 1.95 6.29
CA ILE A 129 -9.49 1.83 7.75
C ILE A 129 -9.17 0.39 8.18
N GLY A 130 -9.88 -0.62 7.68
CA GLY A 130 -9.60 -2.03 8.00
C GLY A 130 -8.27 -2.54 7.47
N VAL A 131 -7.65 -1.85 6.50
CA VAL A 131 -6.25 -2.05 6.12
C VAL A 131 -5.32 -1.38 7.10
N VAL A 132 -5.57 -0.13 7.46
CA VAL A 132 -4.79 0.63 8.43
C VAL A 132 -4.82 -0.05 9.80
N ASP A 133 -5.98 -0.44 10.33
CA ASP A 133 -6.12 -1.14 11.61
C ASP A 133 -5.33 -2.46 11.60
N ARG A 134 -5.44 -3.28 10.55
CA ARG A 134 -4.64 -4.51 10.45
C ARG A 134 -3.15 -4.27 10.26
N VAL A 135 -2.76 -3.12 9.73
CA VAL A 135 -1.35 -2.71 9.66
C VAL A 135 -0.90 -2.19 11.02
N VAL A 136 -1.72 -1.42 11.74
CA VAL A 136 -1.44 -0.91 13.09
C VAL A 136 -1.35 -2.07 14.09
N ASP A 137 -2.29 -3.02 14.09
CA ASP A 137 -2.23 -4.22 14.92
C ASP A 137 -0.94 -5.03 14.66
N LYS A 138 -0.44 -5.03 13.42
CA LYS A 138 0.79 -5.72 13.04
C LYS A 138 2.06 -4.92 13.38
N VAL A 139 1.97 -3.60 13.45
CA VAL A 139 3.06 -2.68 13.83
C VAL A 139 3.15 -2.51 15.36
N ASP A 140 2.04 -2.64 16.09
CA ASP A 140 2.02 -2.64 17.57
C ASP A 140 2.48 -3.99 18.16
N LEU A 141 2.27 -5.11 17.47
CA LEU A 141 2.83 -6.41 17.87
C LEU A 141 4.37 -6.47 17.76
N ASP A 142 4.98 -5.61 16.95
CA ASP A 142 6.45 -5.52 16.80
C ASP A 142 7.09 -4.47 17.74
N LEU A 143 6.29 -3.69 18.50
CA LEU A 143 6.77 -2.70 19.47
C LEU A 143 6.64 -3.13 20.94
N VAL A 144 6.07 -4.32 21.22
CA VAL A 144 5.92 -4.84 22.59
C VAL A 144 6.91 -5.97 22.92
N ILE A 145 7.79 -6.38 22.00
CA ILE A 145 8.84 -7.40 22.28
C ILE A 145 10.23 -6.79 22.18
N ILE A 146 10.55 -5.79 23.01
CA ILE A 146 11.96 -5.47 23.31
C ILE A 146 12.24 -4.94 24.72
N ASP A 147 11.34 -5.08 25.70
CA ASP A 147 11.58 -4.59 27.08
C ASP A 147 11.37 -5.58 28.24
N GLU A 148 11.31 -6.89 27.97
CA GLU A 148 11.52 -7.89 29.02
C GLU A 148 12.50 -8.96 28.53
N ILE A 149 13.79 -8.74 28.79
CA ILE A 149 14.77 -9.71 29.34
C ILE A 149 16.13 -9.00 29.35
N VAL A 150 16.48 -8.43 30.51
CA VAL A 150 17.87 -8.18 30.94
C VAL A 150 18.04 -8.96 32.25
N PRO A 151 19.21 -9.60 32.46
CA PRO A 151 19.28 -11.02 32.82
C PRO A 151 19.42 -11.26 34.32
N ILE A 152 19.04 -12.47 34.75
CA ILE A 152 19.48 -13.02 36.03
C ILE A 152 20.90 -13.57 35.86
N LEU A 153 21.86 -12.86 36.43
CA LEU A 153 23.14 -13.41 36.89
C LEU A 153 23.56 -12.64 38.15
N PHE A 154 23.19 -13.17 39.32
CA PHE A 154 24.02 -13.33 40.53
C PHE A 154 23.28 -14.28 41.49
#